data_AF-A0A956TEZ3-F1
#
_entry.id   AF-A0A956TEZ3-F1
#
_cell.length_a   1.000
_cell.length_b   1.000
_cell.length_c   1.000
_cell.angle_alpha   90.00
_cell.angle_beta   90.00
_cell.angle_gamma   90.00
#
_symmetry.space_group_name_H-M   'P 1'
#
loop_
_entity.id
_entity.type
_entity.pdbx_description
1 polymer ?
#
loop_
_entity_poly.entity_id
_entity_poly.type
_entity_poly.pdbx_seq_one_letter_code
_entity_poly.pdbx_strand_id
1 'polypeptide(L)'
;MSARFDVAILGGGPGGYVAAVRAAQLGLKVAVVEKDPKLGGTCLHRGCIPTKALLHYSDFYHSLSHCSSFGIKIEKASLDMEGVHKSKSKVVKRMAMGLDGLMKKNDITVIAGKGRLESATRIVTDKGETIEANNVILATGSVPVRLPLAEIDGKRVFTSDEILEHSQVPDTLIVMGAGAVGLEFACVYSDFGAQVEVVEMLDRALPLEDEEISKELQKAFAKKGIKIHTSTRVETVKTGQSGVTLTAQGPDGPVELKAEALLMAVGRAPMLEGLGLEELGVERAGRYLKVDQYYRTSLPNLYAIGDIVPGPQLAHVASA
;
A
#
# COMPACT_ATOMS: atom_id res chain seq x y z
N MET A 1 -24.91 -26.33 5.59
CA MET A 1 -24.12 -27.34 4.85
C MET A 1 -22.79 -26.68 4.50
N SER A 2 -21.64 -27.26 4.87
CA SER A 2 -20.34 -26.73 4.43
C SER A 2 -20.25 -26.93 2.92
N ALA A 3 -20.01 -25.85 2.18
CA ALA A 3 -19.62 -25.97 0.78
C ALA A 3 -18.16 -26.44 0.77
N ARG A 4 -17.91 -27.65 0.27
CA ARG A 4 -16.55 -28.17 0.10
C ARG A 4 -15.95 -27.62 -1.19
N PHE A 5 -14.72 -27.11 -1.09
CA PHE A 5 -13.92 -26.55 -2.18
C PHE A 5 -12.63 -27.35 -2.36
N ASP A 6 -11.99 -27.20 -3.51
CA ASP A 6 -10.64 -27.76 -3.71
C ASP A 6 -9.58 -26.82 -3.15
N VAL A 7 -9.77 -25.51 -3.36
CA VAL A 7 -8.88 -24.46 -2.85
C VAL A 7 -9.72 -23.32 -2.26
N ALA A 8 -9.37 -22.89 -1.05
CA ALA A 8 -9.85 -21.64 -0.48
C ALA A 8 -8.71 -20.64 -0.35
N ILE A 9 -8.95 -19.38 -0.70
CA ILE A 9 -8.00 -18.29 -0.60
C ILE A 9 -8.51 -17.31 0.46
N LEU A 10 -7.65 -16.95 1.42
CA LEU A 10 -7.94 -15.92 2.40
C LEU A 10 -7.22 -14.62 2.04
N GLY A 11 -7.98 -13.66 1.50
CA GLY A 11 -7.49 -12.38 0.99
C GLY A 11 -7.70 -12.26 -0.52
N GLY A 12 -8.31 -11.16 -0.95
CA GLY A 12 -8.65 -10.85 -2.34
C GLY A 12 -7.73 -9.83 -3.01
N GLY A 13 -6.50 -9.64 -2.50
CA GLY A 13 -5.47 -8.82 -3.14
C GLY A 13 -4.86 -9.45 -4.41
N PRO A 14 -3.87 -8.81 -5.06
CA PRO A 14 -3.22 -9.31 -6.28
C PRO A 14 -2.85 -10.80 -6.24
N GLY A 15 -2.11 -11.25 -5.24
CA GLY A 15 -1.78 -12.67 -5.13
C GLY A 15 -3.00 -13.56 -4.93
N GLY A 16 -3.96 -13.11 -4.12
CA GLY A 16 -5.16 -13.90 -3.82
C GLY A 16 -6.09 -14.08 -5.02
N TYR A 17 -6.48 -13.00 -5.70
CA TYR A 17 -7.41 -13.11 -6.84
C TYR A 17 -6.73 -13.74 -8.06
N VAL A 18 -5.42 -13.55 -8.27
CA VAL A 18 -4.69 -14.21 -9.36
C VAL A 18 -4.58 -15.71 -9.10
N ALA A 19 -4.24 -16.12 -7.87
CA ALA A 19 -4.24 -17.53 -7.47
C ALA A 19 -5.62 -18.16 -7.64
N ALA A 20 -6.69 -17.46 -7.27
CA ALA A 20 -8.06 -17.94 -7.44
C ALA A 20 -8.43 -18.17 -8.91
N VAL A 21 -8.12 -17.21 -9.79
CA VAL A 21 -8.33 -17.34 -11.25
C VAL A 21 -7.51 -18.48 -11.81
N ARG A 22 -6.25 -18.61 -11.39
CA ARG A 22 -5.39 -19.69 -11.89
C ARG A 22 -5.89 -21.06 -11.45
N ALA A 23 -6.32 -21.21 -10.19
CA ALA A 23 -6.90 -22.45 -9.68
C ALA A 23 -8.18 -22.83 -10.44
N ALA A 24 -9.08 -21.87 -10.70
CA ALA A 24 -10.29 -22.11 -11.48
C ALA A 24 -9.99 -22.54 -12.93
N GLN A 25 -8.99 -21.91 -13.57
CA GLN A 25 -8.53 -22.31 -14.91
C GLN A 25 -7.95 -23.73 -14.96
N LEU A 26 -7.46 -24.26 -13.83
CA LEU A 26 -7.00 -25.63 -13.68
C LEU A 26 -8.13 -26.62 -13.35
N GLY A 27 -9.39 -26.17 -13.38
CA GLY A 27 -10.59 -26.99 -13.16
C GLY A 27 -10.94 -27.21 -11.69
N LEU A 28 -10.33 -26.47 -10.76
CA LEU A 28 -10.58 -26.58 -9.33
C LEU A 28 -11.79 -25.75 -8.91
N LYS A 29 -12.55 -26.23 -7.91
CA LYS A 29 -13.62 -25.46 -7.27
C LYS A 29 -13.03 -24.52 -6.23
N VAL A 30 -13.21 -23.21 -6.44
CA VAL A 30 -12.49 -22.16 -5.68
C VAL A 30 -13.42 -21.29 -4.83
N ALA A 31 -12.99 -21.01 -3.60
CA ALA A 31 -13.54 -19.96 -2.74
C ALA A 31 -12.50 -18.87 -2.46
N VAL A 32 -12.92 -17.60 -2.43
CA VAL A 32 -12.12 -16.46 -1.95
C VAL A 32 -12.86 -15.81 -0.79
N VAL A 33 -12.19 -15.66 0.36
CA VAL A 33 -12.71 -14.95 1.53
C VAL A 33 -12.04 -13.58 1.58
N GLU A 34 -12.82 -12.51 1.52
CA GLU A 34 -12.34 -11.13 1.58
C GLU A 34 -13.15 -10.32 2.61
N LYS A 35 -12.45 -9.57 3.46
CA LYS A 35 -13.05 -8.72 4.49
C LYS A 35 -13.53 -7.39 3.92
N ASP A 36 -12.86 -6.87 2.89
CA ASP A 36 -13.19 -5.62 2.27
C ASP A 36 -14.45 -5.78 1.39
N PRO A 37 -15.27 -4.73 1.21
CA PRO A 37 -16.48 -4.83 0.39
C PRO A 37 -16.25 -5.16 -1.09
N LYS A 38 -15.00 -5.07 -1.57
CA LYS A 38 -14.60 -5.29 -2.95
C LYS A 38 -13.25 -6.00 -3.00
N LEU A 39 -13.09 -6.91 -3.97
CA LEU A 39 -11.81 -7.56 -4.26
C LEU A 39 -10.79 -6.57 -4.84
N GLY A 40 -9.52 -6.94 -4.80
CA GLY A 40 -8.37 -6.20 -5.34
C GLY A 40 -7.38 -5.73 -4.28
N GLY A 41 -7.76 -5.81 -3.00
CA GLY A 41 -6.93 -5.53 -1.83
C GLY A 41 -6.24 -4.16 -1.88
N THR A 42 -5.08 -4.06 -1.21
CA THR A 42 -4.32 -2.81 -1.09
C THR A 42 -3.99 -2.20 -2.43
N CYS A 43 -3.47 -2.98 -3.38
CA CYS A 43 -2.96 -2.44 -4.65
C CYS A 43 -4.05 -1.75 -5.49
N LEU A 44 -5.27 -2.31 -5.51
CA LEU A 44 -6.37 -1.74 -6.28
C LEU A 44 -7.03 -0.55 -5.59
N HIS A 45 -7.26 -0.64 -4.28
CA HIS A 45 -8.12 0.33 -3.57
C HIS A 45 -7.35 1.42 -2.84
N ARG A 46 -6.14 1.13 -2.34
CA ARG A 46 -5.37 2.01 -1.44
C ARG A 46 -3.86 1.89 -1.65
N GLY A 47 -3.44 1.81 -2.92
CA GLY A 47 -2.04 1.57 -3.28
C GLY A 47 -1.79 1.86 -4.75
N CYS A 48 -1.30 0.88 -5.48
CA CYS A 48 -0.81 1.02 -6.85
C CYS A 48 -1.73 1.86 -7.76
N ILE A 49 -3.00 1.46 -7.90
CA ILE A 49 -3.92 2.07 -8.86
C ILE A 49 -4.25 3.53 -8.54
N PRO A 50 -4.71 3.87 -7.32
CA PRO A 50 -5.00 5.26 -7.00
C PRO A 50 -3.74 6.14 -7.00
N THR A 51 -2.59 5.65 -6.51
CA THR A 51 -1.35 6.44 -6.52
C THR A 51 -0.86 6.70 -7.95
N LYS A 52 -0.94 5.71 -8.85
CA LYS A 52 -0.54 5.90 -10.26
C LYS A 52 -1.48 6.84 -11.01
N ALA A 53 -2.77 6.85 -10.67
CA ALA A 53 -3.69 7.86 -11.17
C ALA A 53 -3.29 9.27 -10.70
N LEU A 54 -2.98 9.45 -9.41
CA LEU A 54 -2.56 10.74 -8.86
C LEU A 54 -1.24 11.22 -9.46
N LEU A 55 -0.24 10.36 -9.61
CA LEU A 55 1.03 10.67 -10.27
C LEU A 55 0.83 11.16 -11.70
N HIS A 56 -0.04 10.50 -12.47
CA HIS A 56 -0.34 10.93 -13.82
C HIS A 56 -1.02 12.31 -13.86
N TYR A 57 -1.96 12.56 -12.95
CA TYR A 57 -2.66 13.84 -12.88
C TYR A 57 -1.74 14.98 -12.42
N SER A 58 -0.86 14.72 -11.45
CA SER A 58 0.09 15.70 -10.93
C SER A 58 1.15 16.04 -11.97
N ASP A 59 1.70 15.04 -12.66
CA ASP A 59 2.67 15.24 -13.74
C ASP A 59 2.07 16.06 -14.90
N PHE A 60 0.82 15.77 -15.28
CA PHE A 60 0.11 16.56 -16.27
C PHE A 60 -0.08 18.01 -15.82
N TYR A 61 -0.53 18.24 -14.57
CA TYR A 61 -0.69 19.58 -14.01
C TYR A 61 0.64 20.35 -13.94
N HIS A 62 1.71 19.67 -13.51
CA HIS A 62 3.07 20.24 -13.50
C HIS A 62 3.53 20.64 -14.91
N SER A 63 3.26 19.81 -15.91
CA SER A 63 3.58 20.09 -17.32
C SER A 63 2.85 21.33 -17.85
N LEU A 64 1.60 21.57 -17.44
CA LEU A 64 0.86 22.79 -17.82
C LEU A 64 1.56 24.05 -17.29
N SER A 65 2.14 24.00 -16.10
CA SER A 65 2.89 25.13 -15.52
C SER A 65 4.22 25.43 -16.24
N HIS A 66 4.73 24.48 -17.02
CA HIS A 66 6.01 24.59 -17.74
C HIS A 66 5.86 24.56 -19.27
N CYS A 67 4.62 24.60 -19.77
CA CYS A 67 4.32 24.43 -21.20
C CYS A 67 4.78 25.60 -22.09
N SER A 68 5.16 26.73 -21.49
CA SER A 68 5.75 27.87 -22.20
C SER A 68 7.04 27.52 -22.94
N SER A 69 7.82 26.58 -22.39
CA SER A 69 9.02 26.04 -23.05
C SER A 69 8.72 25.28 -24.35
N PHE A 70 7.48 24.81 -24.52
CA PHE A 70 6.99 24.16 -25.73
C PHE A 70 6.33 25.15 -26.71
N GLY A 71 6.34 26.45 -26.39
CA GLY A 71 5.65 27.48 -27.17
C GLY A 71 4.14 27.56 -26.91
N ILE A 72 3.63 26.85 -25.90
CA ILE A 72 2.20 26.87 -25.51
C ILE A 72 2.00 27.96 -24.45
N LYS A 73 0.97 28.79 -24.60
CA LYS A 73 0.63 29.84 -23.63
C LYS A 73 -0.69 29.51 -22.95
N ILE A 74 -0.65 29.42 -21.63
CA ILE A 74 -1.82 29.24 -20.75
C ILE A 74 -1.77 30.35 -19.71
N GLU A 75 -2.87 31.08 -19.51
CA GLU A 75 -2.90 32.18 -18.54
C GLU A 75 -2.80 31.69 -17.09
N LYS A 76 -3.61 30.68 -16.72
CA LYS A 76 -3.56 30.04 -15.40
C LYS A 76 -4.21 28.66 -15.44
N ALA A 77 -3.49 27.63 -14.99
CA ALA A 77 -4.10 26.36 -14.64
C ALA A 77 -4.57 26.42 -13.17
N SER A 78 -5.78 25.93 -12.89
CA SER A 78 -6.32 25.81 -11.53
C SER A 78 -6.51 24.35 -11.17
N LEU A 79 -6.11 23.97 -9.96
CA LEU A 79 -6.28 22.62 -9.44
C LEU A 79 -7.63 22.48 -8.72
N ASP A 80 -8.43 21.52 -9.16
CA ASP A 80 -9.67 21.08 -8.49
C ASP A 80 -9.44 19.69 -7.88
N MET A 81 -9.19 19.65 -6.56
CA MET A 81 -8.94 18.40 -5.85
C MET A 81 -10.17 17.50 -5.78
N GLU A 82 -11.39 18.05 -5.78
CA GLU A 82 -12.62 17.24 -5.82
C GLU A 82 -12.71 16.50 -7.17
N GLY A 83 -12.45 17.23 -8.27
CA GLY A 83 -12.36 16.67 -9.61
C GLY A 83 -11.30 15.58 -9.75
N VAL A 84 -10.10 15.81 -9.17
CA VAL A 84 -9.00 14.83 -9.12
C VAL A 84 -9.44 13.55 -8.42
N HIS A 85 -10.02 13.64 -7.22
CA HIS A 85 -10.47 12.47 -6.45
C HIS A 85 -11.62 11.73 -7.12
N LYS A 86 -12.55 12.46 -7.75
CA LYS A 86 -13.64 11.87 -8.53
C LYS A 86 -13.09 11.09 -9.73
N SER A 87 -12.07 11.61 -10.42
CA SER A 87 -11.43 10.92 -11.53
C SER A 87 -10.67 9.67 -11.08
N LYS A 88 -9.83 9.78 -10.03
CA LYS A 88 -9.16 8.65 -9.37
C LYS A 88 -10.15 7.54 -8.99
N SER A 89 -11.25 7.90 -8.33
CA SER A 89 -12.28 6.97 -7.88
C SER A 89 -12.98 6.25 -9.03
N LYS A 90 -13.17 6.92 -10.18
CA LYS A 90 -13.70 6.28 -11.40
C LYS A 90 -12.75 5.20 -11.92
N VAL A 91 -11.45 5.45 -11.93
CA VAL A 91 -10.43 4.46 -12.35
C VAL A 91 -10.48 3.23 -11.45
N VAL A 92 -10.43 3.43 -10.12
CA VAL A 92 -10.50 2.34 -9.13
C VAL A 92 -11.81 1.55 -9.28
N LYS A 93 -12.96 2.25 -9.37
CA LYS A 93 -14.27 1.60 -9.54
C LYS A 93 -14.34 0.76 -10.81
N ARG A 94 -13.85 1.28 -11.94
CA ARG A 94 -13.83 0.55 -13.22
C ARG A 94 -13.04 -0.74 -13.11
N MET A 95 -11.84 -0.68 -12.52
CA MET A 95 -10.98 -1.84 -12.36
C MET A 95 -11.58 -2.87 -11.37
N ALA A 96 -12.18 -2.41 -10.27
CA ALA A 96 -12.90 -3.29 -9.34
C ALA A 96 -14.07 -4.02 -10.00
N MET A 97 -14.89 -3.33 -10.80
CA MET A 97 -15.98 -3.97 -11.55
C MET A 97 -15.45 -5.00 -12.56
N GLY A 98 -14.31 -4.72 -13.21
CA GLY A 98 -13.64 -5.67 -14.09
C GLY A 98 -13.21 -6.94 -13.35
N LEU A 99 -12.70 -6.80 -12.12
CA LEU A 99 -12.33 -7.92 -11.27
C LEU A 99 -13.53 -8.76 -10.83
N ASP A 100 -14.64 -8.11 -10.44
CA ASP A 100 -15.89 -8.81 -10.12
C ASP A 100 -16.40 -9.63 -11.33
N GLY A 101 -16.32 -9.05 -12.53
CA GLY A 101 -16.63 -9.74 -13.78
C GLY A 101 -15.71 -10.94 -14.04
N LEU A 102 -14.41 -10.79 -13.75
CA LEU A 102 -13.43 -11.87 -13.88
C LEU A 102 -13.70 -13.03 -12.93
N MET A 103 -14.07 -12.76 -11.67
CA MET A 103 -14.42 -13.83 -10.71
C MET A 103 -15.64 -14.62 -11.18
N LYS A 104 -16.69 -13.91 -11.62
CA LYS A 104 -17.91 -14.55 -12.14
C LYS A 104 -17.64 -15.38 -13.38
N LYS A 105 -16.81 -14.88 -14.30
CA LYS A 105 -16.43 -15.60 -15.53
C LYS A 105 -15.74 -16.94 -15.25
N ASN A 106 -15.05 -17.06 -14.13
CA ASN A 106 -14.32 -18.26 -13.73
C ASN A 106 -15.06 -19.08 -12.66
N ASP A 107 -16.35 -18.82 -12.42
CA ASP A 107 -17.18 -19.53 -11.43
C ASP A 107 -16.58 -19.57 -10.01
N ILE A 108 -15.83 -18.52 -9.64
CA ILE A 108 -15.19 -18.40 -8.32
C ILE A 108 -16.22 -17.92 -7.30
N THR A 109 -16.35 -18.64 -6.18
CA THR A 109 -17.21 -18.22 -5.08
C THR A 109 -16.51 -17.17 -4.23
N VAL A 110 -17.08 -15.96 -4.14
CA VAL A 110 -16.55 -14.87 -3.30
C VAL A 110 -17.39 -14.74 -2.05
N ILE A 111 -16.74 -14.84 -0.89
CA ILE A 111 -17.37 -14.84 0.43
C ILE A 111 -16.90 -13.60 1.18
N ALA A 112 -17.84 -12.75 1.58
CA ALA A 112 -17.54 -11.50 2.25
C ALA A 112 -17.45 -11.71 3.77
N GLY A 113 -16.30 -11.48 4.37
CA GLY A 113 -16.12 -11.55 5.81
C GLY A 113 -14.66 -11.61 6.22
N LYS A 114 -14.39 -11.34 7.49
CA LYS A 114 -13.06 -11.55 8.06
C LYS A 114 -12.89 -13.04 8.37
N GLY A 115 -12.06 -13.72 7.58
CA GLY A 115 -11.74 -15.14 7.80
C GLY A 115 -10.67 -15.36 8.86
N ARG A 116 -10.83 -16.44 9.63
CA ARG A 116 -9.85 -17.01 10.56
C ARG A 116 -9.73 -18.50 10.29
N LEU A 117 -8.52 -19.05 10.37
CA LEU A 117 -8.30 -20.49 10.30
C LEU A 117 -8.77 -21.17 11.59
N GLU A 118 -9.54 -22.24 11.46
CA GLU A 118 -9.79 -23.20 12.54
C GLU A 118 -8.97 -24.48 12.37
N SER A 119 -8.48 -24.75 11.17
CA SER A 119 -7.48 -25.76 10.85
C SER A 119 -6.76 -25.37 9.55
N ALA A 120 -5.77 -26.15 9.12
CA ALA A 120 -5.07 -25.94 7.84
C ALA A 120 -5.99 -25.96 6.60
N THR A 121 -7.21 -26.49 6.75
CA THR A 121 -8.17 -26.73 5.65
C THR A 121 -9.54 -26.12 5.91
N ARG A 122 -9.70 -25.32 6.99
CA ARG A 122 -10.98 -24.77 7.41
C ARG A 122 -10.86 -23.29 7.79
N ILE A 123 -11.64 -22.45 7.11
CA ILE A 123 -11.78 -21.03 7.39
C ILE A 123 -13.18 -20.78 7.95
N VAL A 124 -13.28 -19.99 9.01
CA VAL A 124 -14.55 -19.47 9.52
C VAL A 124 -14.54 -17.96 9.42
N THR A 125 -15.62 -17.40 8.91
CA THR A 125 -15.80 -15.94 8.83
C THR A 125 -16.42 -15.40 10.13
N ASP A 126 -16.20 -14.11 10.37
CA ASP A 126 -16.91 -13.34 11.40
C ASP A 126 -18.44 -13.33 11.27
N LYS A 127 -18.97 -13.72 10.10
CA LYS A 127 -20.41 -13.91 9.84
C LYS A 127 -20.91 -15.33 10.10
N GLY A 128 -20.05 -16.23 10.59
CA GLY A 128 -20.38 -17.62 10.89
C GLY A 128 -20.38 -18.56 9.68
N GLU A 129 -20.01 -18.09 8.48
CA GLU A 129 -19.82 -18.97 7.34
C GLU A 129 -18.57 -19.83 7.53
N THR A 130 -18.72 -21.15 7.37
CA THR A 130 -17.62 -22.12 7.42
C THR A 130 -17.29 -22.59 6.00
N ILE A 131 -16.01 -22.47 5.64
CA ILE A 131 -15.44 -22.89 4.36
C ILE A 131 -14.49 -24.06 4.63
N GLU A 132 -14.75 -25.19 4.00
CA GLU A 132 -13.86 -26.35 4.02
C GLU A 132 -13.23 -26.52 2.63
N ALA A 133 -11.90 -26.67 2.58
CA ALA A 133 -11.17 -26.85 1.33
C ALA A 133 -10.09 -27.92 1.44
N ASN A 134 -9.74 -28.57 0.33
CA ASN A 134 -8.61 -29.51 0.34
C ASN A 134 -7.28 -28.79 0.59
N ASN A 135 -7.13 -27.56 0.09
CA ASN A 135 -5.97 -26.68 0.34
C ASN A 135 -6.42 -25.24 0.67
N VAL A 136 -5.61 -24.53 1.45
CA VAL A 136 -5.80 -23.11 1.76
C VAL A 136 -4.58 -22.29 1.36
N ILE A 137 -4.81 -21.14 0.71
CA ILE A 137 -3.78 -20.15 0.39
C ILE A 137 -4.05 -18.88 1.20
N LEU A 138 -3.10 -18.49 2.05
CA LEU A 138 -3.11 -17.22 2.75
C LEU A 138 -2.52 -16.12 1.86
N ALA A 139 -3.29 -15.06 1.63
CA ALA A 139 -2.92 -13.91 0.81
C ALA A 139 -3.41 -12.59 1.45
N THR A 140 -3.30 -12.48 2.78
CA THR A 140 -3.88 -11.39 3.58
C THR A 140 -3.14 -10.06 3.46
N GLY A 141 -1.98 -10.04 2.79
CA GLY A 141 -1.26 -8.84 2.41
C GLY A 141 -0.60 -8.11 3.58
N SER A 142 -0.55 -6.79 3.50
CA SER A 142 0.16 -5.94 4.44
C SER A 142 -0.61 -4.66 4.77
N VAL A 143 -0.21 -4.02 5.87
CA VAL A 143 -0.72 -2.72 6.33
C VAL A 143 0.44 -1.71 6.47
N PRO A 144 0.18 -0.39 6.39
CA PRO A 144 1.21 0.61 6.71
C PRO A 144 1.75 0.43 8.13
N VAL A 145 3.07 0.58 8.31
CA VAL A 145 3.68 0.61 9.65
C VAL A 145 3.24 1.88 10.36
N ARG A 146 2.82 1.74 11.62
CA ARG A 146 2.45 2.85 12.50
C ARG A 146 3.48 2.94 13.62
N LEU A 147 4.23 4.05 13.67
CA LEU A 147 5.17 4.33 14.76
C LEU A 147 4.43 5.09 15.87
N PRO A 148 4.71 4.81 17.16
CA PRO A 148 4.10 5.50 18.29
C PRO A 148 4.69 6.91 18.50
N LEU A 149 4.92 7.65 17.42
CA LEU A 149 5.45 9.02 17.41
C LEU A 149 4.33 10.06 17.27
N ALA A 150 3.26 9.73 16.56
CA ALA A 150 2.07 10.55 16.40
C ALA A 150 0.84 9.69 16.10
N GLU A 151 -0.33 10.18 16.51
CA GLU A 151 -1.60 9.58 16.12
C GLU A 151 -1.88 9.86 14.63
N ILE A 152 -2.31 8.83 13.89
CA ILE A 152 -2.78 8.99 12.51
C ILE A 152 -4.23 9.50 12.57
N ASP A 153 -4.44 10.79 12.32
CA ASP A 153 -5.74 11.46 12.44
C ASP A 153 -6.46 11.66 11.09
N GLY A 154 -5.78 11.40 9.97
CA GLY A 154 -6.32 11.61 8.62
C GLY A 154 -6.61 13.07 8.29
N LYS A 155 -6.04 14.02 9.06
CA LYS A 155 -6.20 15.47 8.88
C LYS A 155 -4.86 16.18 8.77
N ARG A 156 -3.91 15.82 9.64
CA ARG A 156 -2.54 16.34 9.66
C ARG A 156 -1.52 15.23 9.58
N VAL A 157 -1.81 14.07 10.13
CA VAL A 157 -0.91 12.91 10.09
C VAL A 157 -1.59 11.78 9.35
N PHE A 158 -0.93 11.31 8.30
CA PHE A 158 -1.46 10.35 7.36
C PHE A 158 -0.54 9.15 7.22
N THR A 159 -1.10 7.98 6.94
CA THR A 159 -0.36 6.93 6.22
C THR A 159 -0.70 7.00 4.73
N SER A 160 -0.21 6.05 3.93
CA SER A 160 -0.61 5.90 2.53
C SER A 160 -2.12 5.72 2.35
N ASP A 161 -2.82 5.18 3.35
CA ASP A 161 -4.24 4.87 3.24
C ASP A 161 -5.08 6.15 3.35
N GLU A 162 -4.78 7.01 4.34
CA GLU A 162 -5.54 8.25 4.56
C GLU A 162 -5.17 9.34 3.54
N ILE A 163 -3.89 9.46 3.16
CA ILE A 163 -3.45 10.55 2.28
C ILE A 163 -4.06 10.45 0.87
N LEU A 164 -4.43 9.24 0.44
CA LEU A 164 -5.12 9.03 -0.83
C LEU A 164 -6.47 9.74 -0.90
N GLU A 165 -7.10 10.02 0.24
CA GLU A 165 -8.40 10.72 0.32
C GLU A 165 -8.26 12.15 0.85
N HIS A 166 -7.02 12.67 1.00
CA HIS A 166 -6.80 14.03 1.48
C HIS A 166 -7.33 15.04 0.45
N SER A 167 -8.36 15.80 0.84
CA SER A 167 -9.14 16.66 -0.05
C SER A 167 -8.47 17.98 -0.41
N GLN A 168 -7.33 18.29 0.19
CA GLN A 168 -6.60 19.54 0.00
C GLN A 168 -5.11 19.27 -0.25
N VAL A 169 -4.47 20.19 -0.95
CA VAL A 169 -3.01 20.23 -1.07
C VAL A 169 -2.53 21.11 0.07
N PRO A 170 -1.76 20.58 1.04
CA PRO A 170 -1.21 21.41 2.10
C PRO A 170 -0.13 22.33 1.51
N ASP A 171 0.05 23.51 2.10
CA ASP A 171 1.13 24.44 1.69
C ASP A 171 2.51 23.80 1.94
N THR A 172 2.62 23.01 3.02
CA THR A 172 3.83 22.29 3.41
C THR A 172 3.53 20.85 3.83
N LEU A 173 4.34 19.91 3.34
CA LEU A 173 4.23 18.49 3.63
C LEU A 173 5.60 17.92 4.05
N ILE A 174 5.64 17.27 5.21
CA ILE A 174 6.77 16.39 5.57
C ILE A 174 6.42 14.95 5.18
N VAL A 175 7.35 14.26 4.54
CA VAL A 175 7.27 12.82 4.27
C VAL A 175 8.31 12.09 5.11
N MET A 176 7.88 11.26 6.04
CA MET A 176 8.75 10.42 6.85
C MET A 176 8.95 9.06 6.15
N GLY A 177 10.15 8.83 5.64
CA GLY A 177 10.56 7.65 4.86
C GLY A 177 10.72 7.97 3.37
N ALA A 178 11.93 7.75 2.84
CA ALA A 178 12.29 7.91 1.44
C ALA A 178 12.26 6.59 0.65
N GLY A 179 11.35 5.69 1.02
CA GLY A 179 10.99 4.53 0.20
C GLY A 179 10.06 4.91 -0.96
N ALA A 180 9.78 3.94 -1.85
CA ALA A 180 8.98 4.18 -3.06
C ALA A 180 7.64 4.89 -2.78
N VAL A 181 6.89 4.46 -1.76
CA VAL A 181 5.60 5.10 -1.39
C VAL A 181 5.78 6.56 -1.00
N GLY A 182 6.75 6.85 -0.13
CA GLY A 182 7.01 8.22 0.33
C GLY A 182 7.40 9.14 -0.82
N LEU A 183 8.29 8.67 -1.71
CA LEU A 183 8.75 9.46 -2.85
C LEU A 183 7.68 9.63 -3.95
N GLU A 184 6.82 8.64 -4.18
CA GLU A 184 5.66 8.79 -5.08
C GLU A 184 4.76 9.93 -4.58
N PHE A 185 4.41 9.96 -3.29
CA PHE A 185 3.59 11.06 -2.74
C PHE A 185 4.33 12.38 -2.66
N ALA A 186 5.64 12.39 -2.38
CA ALA A 186 6.44 13.60 -2.44
C ALA A 186 6.38 14.24 -3.84
N CYS A 187 6.46 13.43 -4.89
CA CYS A 187 6.30 13.88 -6.28
C CYS A 187 4.88 14.43 -6.52
N VAL A 188 3.84 13.67 -6.15
CA VAL A 188 2.43 14.10 -6.33
C VAL A 188 2.16 15.46 -5.71
N TYR A 189 2.51 15.63 -4.43
CA TYR A 189 2.18 16.86 -3.71
C TYR A 189 3.06 18.03 -4.13
N SER A 190 4.34 17.80 -4.45
CA SER A 190 5.20 18.84 -5.02
C SER A 190 4.68 19.33 -6.37
N ASP A 191 4.27 18.41 -7.25
CA ASP A 191 3.71 18.74 -8.56
C ASP A 191 2.38 19.52 -8.45
N PHE A 192 1.58 19.24 -7.41
CA PHE A 192 0.38 20.01 -7.08
C PHE A 192 0.65 21.35 -6.37
N GLY A 193 1.89 21.63 -5.97
CA GLY A 193 2.33 22.94 -5.46
C GLY A 193 2.72 22.98 -3.98
N ALA A 194 2.68 21.86 -3.25
CA ALA A 194 3.14 21.81 -1.87
C ALA A 194 4.66 21.95 -1.78
N GLN A 195 5.16 22.61 -0.73
CA GLN A 195 6.57 22.53 -0.35
C GLN A 195 6.80 21.21 0.40
N VAL A 196 7.64 20.34 -0.17
CA VAL A 196 7.85 18.99 0.35
C VAL A 196 9.26 18.82 0.91
N GLU A 197 9.33 18.34 2.15
CA GLU A 197 10.57 17.86 2.75
C GLU A 197 10.44 16.37 3.13
N VAL A 198 11.42 15.57 2.76
CA VAL A 198 11.47 14.13 3.04
C VAL A 198 12.52 13.87 4.12
N VAL A 199 12.21 13.06 5.12
CA VAL A 199 13.13 12.66 6.19
C VAL A 199 13.35 11.16 6.13
N GLU A 200 14.60 10.74 5.99
CA GLU A 200 15.02 9.34 5.91
C GLU A 200 16.10 9.05 6.95
N MET A 201 15.91 7.96 7.69
CA MET A 201 16.85 7.53 8.71
C MET A 201 18.12 6.93 8.09
N LEU A 202 17.97 6.25 6.95
CA LEU A 202 19.07 5.68 6.19
C LEU A 202 19.84 6.76 5.42
N ASP A 203 21.04 6.41 4.96
CA ASP A 203 22.00 7.33 4.36
C ASP A 203 21.63 7.84 2.96
N ARG A 204 20.65 7.19 2.31
CA ARG A 204 20.21 7.51 0.95
C ARG A 204 18.70 7.31 0.75
N ALA A 205 18.13 8.06 -0.21
CA ALA A 205 16.78 7.82 -0.72
C ALA A 205 16.72 6.51 -1.53
N LEU A 206 15.57 5.84 -1.56
CA LEU A 206 15.42 4.49 -2.15
C LEU A 206 16.54 3.52 -1.75
N PRO A 207 16.75 3.26 -0.44
CA PRO A 207 17.93 2.57 0.04
C PRO A 207 18.04 1.10 -0.40
N LEU A 208 16.93 0.52 -0.89
CA LEU A 208 16.88 -0.84 -1.45
C LEU A 208 17.28 -0.91 -2.93
N GLU A 209 17.39 0.22 -3.61
CA GLU A 209 17.81 0.31 -5.01
C GLU A 209 19.32 0.53 -5.15
N ASP A 210 19.79 0.54 -6.38
CA ASP A 210 21.18 0.85 -6.71
C ASP A 210 21.57 2.28 -6.29
N GLU A 211 22.80 2.45 -5.80
CA GLU A 211 23.29 3.73 -5.27
C GLU A 211 23.32 4.85 -6.33
N GLU A 212 23.64 4.51 -7.58
CA GLU A 212 23.67 5.48 -8.67
C GLU A 212 22.26 6.01 -8.96
N ILE A 213 21.26 5.13 -8.88
CA ILE A 213 19.84 5.50 -9.01
C ILE A 213 19.41 6.39 -7.85
N SER A 214 19.77 6.06 -6.61
CA SER A 214 19.50 6.90 -5.44
C SER A 214 20.10 8.31 -5.60
N LYS A 215 21.30 8.42 -6.17
CA LYS A 215 21.99 9.71 -6.39
C LYS A 215 21.33 10.53 -7.49
N GLU A 216 21.02 9.94 -8.64
CA GLU A 216 20.35 10.64 -9.74
C GLU A 216 18.93 11.08 -9.36
N LEU A 217 18.20 10.25 -8.60
CA LEU A 217 16.88 10.61 -8.10
C LEU A 217 16.95 11.82 -7.16
N GLN A 218 17.89 11.85 -6.21
CA GLN A 218 18.06 12.99 -5.31
C GLN A 218 18.37 14.28 -6.07
N LYS A 219 19.21 14.22 -7.12
CA LYS A 219 19.45 15.38 -7.99
C LYS A 219 18.18 15.85 -8.70
N ALA A 220 17.36 14.92 -9.20
CA ALA A 220 16.09 15.25 -9.86
C ALA A 220 15.09 15.87 -8.87
N PHE A 221 14.98 15.34 -7.66
CA PHE A 221 14.10 15.83 -6.60
C PHE A 221 14.53 17.23 -6.12
N ALA A 222 15.84 17.46 -5.95
CA ALA A 222 16.37 18.77 -5.62
C ALA A 222 16.03 19.83 -6.69
N LYS A 223 16.10 19.48 -7.98
CA LYS A 223 15.69 20.36 -9.08
C LYS A 223 14.19 20.69 -9.06
N LYS A 224 13.35 19.79 -8.54
CA LYS A 224 11.93 20.03 -8.29
C LYS A 224 11.65 20.81 -7.00
N GLY A 225 12.68 21.12 -6.21
CA GLY A 225 12.52 21.80 -4.91
C GLY A 225 12.12 20.87 -3.76
N ILE A 226 12.15 19.55 -3.96
CA ILE A 226 11.93 18.57 -2.90
C ILE A 226 13.25 18.36 -2.16
N LYS A 227 13.29 18.71 -0.87
CA LYS A 227 14.47 18.47 -0.03
C LYS A 227 14.40 17.11 0.62
N ILE A 228 15.52 16.39 0.66
CA ILE A 228 15.61 15.07 1.30
C ILE A 228 16.72 15.12 2.36
N HIS A 229 16.34 14.88 3.61
CA HIS A 229 17.22 14.80 4.77
C HIS A 229 17.51 13.32 5.04
N THR A 230 18.64 12.81 4.56
CA THR A 230 19.09 11.44 4.84
C THR A 230 19.90 11.39 6.14
N SER A 231 20.20 10.19 6.64
CA SER A 231 20.88 9.97 7.92
C SER A 231 20.22 10.74 9.08
N THR A 232 18.89 10.92 9.00
CA THR A 232 18.13 11.80 9.88
C THR A 232 17.07 11.01 10.62
N ARG A 233 17.30 10.76 11.91
CA ARG A 233 16.41 9.95 12.75
C ARG A 233 15.38 10.82 13.44
N VAL A 234 14.11 10.61 13.13
CA VAL A 234 12.99 11.26 13.83
C VAL A 234 12.92 10.78 15.27
N GLU A 235 12.82 11.72 16.21
CA GLU A 235 12.71 11.46 17.63
C GLU A 235 11.29 11.72 18.15
N THR A 236 10.70 12.87 17.78
CA THR A 236 9.35 13.24 18.22
C THR A 236 8.56 13.90 17.11
N VAL A 237 7.25 13.70 17.13
CA VAL A 237 6.30 14.41 16.29
C VAL A 237 5.23 15.00 17.21
N LYS A 238 5.03 16.32 17.15
CA LYS A 238 4.01 17.03 17.92
C LYS A 238 2.98 17.62 16.97
N THR A 239 1.72 17.28 17.17
CA THR A 239 0.59 17.83 16.41
C THR A 239 0.01 19.05 17.13
N GLY A 240 -0.11 20.18 16.43
CA GLY A 240 -0.75 21.41 16.90
C GLY A 240 -2.02 21.74 16.11
N GLN A 241 -2.63 22.90 16.39
CA GLN A 241 -3.82 23.34 15.66
C GLN A 241 -3.53 23.68 14.19
N SER A 242 -2.33 24.20 13.89
CA SER A 242 -1.94 24.69 12.57
C SER A 242 -1.02 23.75 11.80
N GLY A 243 -0.65 22.59 12.34
CA GLY A 243 0.29 21.69 11.67
C GLY A 243 1.00 20.71 12.60
N VAL A 244 2.16 20.26 12.17
CA VAL A 244 3.02 19.27 12.82
C VAL A 244 4.43 19.85 12.99
N THR A 245 5.05 19.57 14.14
CA THR A 245 6.46 19.84 14.39
C THR A 245 7.17 18.50 14.57
N LEU A 246 8.16 18.23 13.73
CA LEU A 246 9.00 17.05 13.76
C LEU A 246 10.39 17.43 14.28
N THR A 247 10.86 16.75 15.32
CA THR A 247 12.25 16.87 15.77
C THR A 247 13.02 15.61 15.41
N ALA A 248 14.23 15.79 14.91
CA ALA A 248 15.09 14.69 14.48
C ALA A 248 16.55 14.96 14.84
N GLN A 249 17.33 13.89 14.89
CA GLN A 249 18.79 13.93 14.96
C GLN A 249 19.36 13.69 13.57
N GLY A 250 19.95 14.72 12.97
CA GLY A 250 20.64 14.65 11.68
C GLY A 250 22.16 14.47 11.85
N PRO A 251 22.90 14.39 10.73
CA PRO A 251 24.36 14.23 10.74
C PRO A 251 25.08 15.45 11.34
N ASP A 252 24.54 16.65 11.16
CA ASP A 252 25.13 17.91 11.62
C ASP A 252 24.58 18.39 12.99
N GLY A 253 23.68 17.62 13.60
CA GLY A 253 23.04 17.97 14.87
C GLY A 253 21.50 17.86 14.83
N PRO A 254 20.83 18.36 15.88
CA PRO A 254 19.37 18.37 15.96
C PRO A 254 18.74 19.22 14.84
N VAL A 255 17.66 18.72 14.26
CA VAL A 255 16.87 19.36 13.21
C VAL A 255 15.41 19.47 13.67
N GLU A 256 14.79 20.62 13.46
CA GLU A 256 13.36 20.84 13.66
C GLU A 256 12.71 21.20 12.32
N LEU A 257 11.70 20.44 11.91
CA LEU A 257 10.91 20.69 10.71
C LEU A 257 9.45 20.97 11.09
N LYS A 258 8.82 21.91 10.39
CA LYS A 258 7.41 22.28 10.56
C LYS A 258 6.68 22.16 9.24
N ALA A 259 5.48 21.60 9.28
CA ALA A 259 4.60 21.53 8.12
C ALA A 259 3.13 21.54 8.53
N GLU A 260 2.23 21.75 7.58
CA GLU A 260 0.80 21.58 7.81
C GLU A 260 0.41 20.11 7.94
N ALA A 261 1.09 19.23 7.18
CA ALA A 261 0.84 17.80 7.14
C ALA A 261 2.11 16.95 7.23
N LEU A 262 1.95 15.72 7.73
CA LEU A 262 2.95 14.65 7.78
C LEU A 262 2.40 13.38 7.12
N LEU A 263 3.14 12.82 6.16
CA LEU A 263 2.96 11.46 5.67
C LEU A 263 3.95 10.52 6.37
N MET A 264 3.45 9.55 7.12
CA MET A 264 4.23 8.44 7.66
C MET A 264 4.31 7.29 6.64
N ALA A 265 5.43 7.20 5.93
CA ALA A 265 5.71 6.23 4.86
C ALA A 265 6.92 5.33 5.17
N VAL A 266 7.02 4.84 6.41
CA VAL A 266 8.18 4.09 6.94
C VAL A 266 8.15 2.57 6.66
N GLY A 267 7.41 2.17 5.63
CA GLY A 267 7.29 0.77 5.20
C GLY A 267 5.97 0.10 5.59
N ARG A 268 5.90 -1.22 5.35
CA ARG A 268 4.70 -2.04 5.52
C ARG A 268 4.97 -3.24 6.42
N ALA A 269 3.94 -3.69 7.14
CA ALA A 269 3.95 -4.85 8.00
C ALA A 269 2.97 -5.92 7.49
N PRO A 270 3.33 -7.22 7.56
CA PRO A 270 2.45 -8.29 7.11
C PRO A 270 1.20 -8.40 8.00
N MET A 271 0.03 -8.61 7.39
CA MET A 271 -1.26 -8.71 8.08
C MET A 271 -1.49 -10.14 8.55
N LEU A 272 -1.04 -10.46 9.77
CA LEU A 272 -1.05 -11.82 10.33
C LEU A 272 -1.92 -11.98 11.59
N GLU A 273 -2.43 -10.88 12.12
CA GLU A 273 -3.22 -10.86 13.36
C GLU A 273 -4.64 -11.39 13.16
N GLY A 274 -5.12 -12.18 14.13
CA GLY A 274 -6.48 -12.70 14.15
C GLY A 274 -6.79 -13.76 13.08
N LEU A 275 -5.76 -14.34 12.45
CA LEU A 275 -5.90 -15.37 11.42
C LEU A 275 -5.93 -16.80 11.97
N GLY A 276 -5.78 -17.01 13.29
CA GLY A 276 -5.73 -18.35 13.89
C GLY A 276 -4.36 -19.04 13.78
N LEU A 277 -3.32 -18.31 13.37
CA LEU A 277 -2.00 -18.87 13.06
C LEU A 277 -1.24 -19.32 14.31
N GLU A 278 -1.41 -18.62 15.43
CA GLU A 278 -0.73 -18.93 16.70
C GLU A 278 -1.32 -20.17 17.33
N GLU A 279 -2.66 -20.28 17.35
CA GLU A 279 -3.38 -21.44 17.88
C GLU A 279 -3.10 -22.71 17.08
N LEU A 280 -2.80 -22.57 15.78
CA LEU A 280 -2.43 -23.68 14.90
C LEU A 280 -0.93 -23.97 14.85
N GLY A 281 -0.09 -23.18 15.54
CA GLY A 281 1.36 -23.39 15.58
C GLY A 281 2.06 -23.21 14.23
N VAL A 282 1.59 -22.29 13.38
CA VAL A 282 2.22 -22.00 12.08
C VAL A 282 3.54 -21.28 12.30
N GLU A 283 4.65 -21.80 11.74
CA GLU A 283 5.99 -21.25 11.95
C GLU A 283 6.16 -19.84 11.35
N ARG A 284 6.90 -18.99 12.08
CA ARG A 284 7.24 -17.62 11.67
C ARG A 284 8.70 -17.54 11.19
N ALA A 285 8.97 -16.58 10.30
CA ALA A 285 10.31 -16.16 9.88
C ALA A 285 10.46 -14.67 10.21
N GLY A 286 10.89 -14.37 11.45
CA GLY A 286 10.84 -13.01 11.99
C GLY A 286 9.40 -12.49 12.03
N ARG A 287 9.15 -11.35 11.37
CA ARG A 287 7.80 -10.78 11.27
C ARG A 287 6.89 -11.47 10.24
N TYR A 288 7.44 -12.32 9.37
CA TYR A 288 6.72 -12.97 8.27
C TYR A 288 6.30 -14.40 8.63
N LEU A 289 5.45 -15.02 7.79
CA LEU A 289 5.23 -16.47 7.82
C LEU A 289 6.41 -17.20 7.18
N LYS A 290 6.86 -18.29 7.81
CA LYS A 290 7.87 -19.15 7.22
C LYS A 290 7.22 -20.02 6.14
N VAL A 291 7.82 -20.02 4.97
CA VAL A 291 7.45 -20.89 3.86
C VAL A 291 8.68 -21.50 3.21
N ASP A 292 8.50 -22.62 2.53
CA ASP A 292 9.54 -23.19 1.68
C ASP A 292 9.51 -22.62 0.25
N GLN A 293 10.37 -23.16 -0.63
CA GLN A 293 10.49 -22.72 -2.03
C GLN A 293 9.22 -22.95 -2.88
N TYR A 294 8.23 -23.69 -2.37
CA TYR A 294 6.94 -23.91 -3.00
C TYR A 294 5.80 -23.19 -2.25
N TYR A 295 6.14 -22.21 -1.40
CA TYR A 295 5.20 -21.43 -0.61
C TYR A 295 4.38 -22.24 0.40
N ARG A 296 4.86 -23.44 0.78
CA ARG A 296 4.21 -24.29 1.79
C ARG A 296 4.58 -23.81 3.19
N THR A 297 3.61 -23.75 4.08
CA THR A 297 3.84 -23.48 5.52
C THR A 297 4.30 -24.74 6.25
N SER A 298 4.46 -24.67 7.58
CA SER A 298 4.71 -25.83 8.43
C SER A 298 3.54 -26.81 8.50
N LEU A 299 2.32 -26.39 8.11
CA LEU A 299 1.14 -27.24 8.10
C LEU A 299 0.86 -27.78 6.69
N PRO A 300 0.55 -29.09 6.55
CA PRO A 300 0.18 -29.66 5.26
C PRO A 300 -1.09 -28.98 4.74
N ASN A 301 -1.15 -28.79 3.42
CA ASN A 301 -2.26 -28.17 2.70
C ASN A 301 -2.50 -26.67 2.98
N LEU A 302 -1.63 -26.02 3.77
CA LEU A 302 -1.65 -24.59 4.01
C LEU A 302 -0.44 -23.91 3.34
N TYR A 303 -0.73 -22.95 2.48
CA TYR A 303 0.23 -22.15 1.72
C TYR A 303 0.11 -20.68 2.09
N ALA A 304 1.16 -19.88 1.86
CA ALA A 304 1.13 -18.44 2.07
C ALA A 304 1.92 -17.71 0.98
N ILE A 305 1.36 -16.62 0.43
CA ILE A 305 1.94 -15.86 -0.68
C ILE A 305 1.85 -14.35 -0.47
N GLY A 306 2.64 -13.59 -1.24
CA GLY A 306 2.63 -12.12 -1.24
C GLY A 306 3.22 -11.52 0.03
N ASP A 307 2.72 -10.36 0.44
CA ASP A 307 3.38 -9.53 1.46
C ASP A 307 3.50 -10.14 2.88
N ILE A 308 2.91 -11.31 3.10
CA ILE A 308 2.98 -12.04 4.38
C ILE A 308 4.15 -13.01 4.49
N VAL A 309 4.88 -13.26 3.40
CA VAL A 309 6.08 -14.11 3.38
C VAL A 309 7.35 -13.28 3.11
N PRO A 310 8.56 -13.80 3.42
CA PRO A 310 9.80 -13.11 3.09
C PRO A 310 9.95 -12.87 1.58
N GLY A 311 10.38 -11.67 1.21
CA GLY A 311 10.64 -11.29 -0.18
C GLY A 311 10.16 -9.87 -0.50
N PRO A 312 10.30 -9.43 -1.77
CA PRO A 312 9.83 -8.12 -2.21
C PRO A 312 8.31 -7.99 -2.06
N GLN A 313 7.85 -6.94 -1.41
CA GLN A 313 6.43 -6.61 -1.23
C GLN A 313 5.87 -5.90 -2.47
N LEU A 314 5.84 -6.62 -3.60
CA LEU A 314 5.45 -6.11 -4.90
C LEU A 314 4.24 -6.88 -5.43
N ALA A 315 3.27 -6.16 -6.01
CA ALA A 315 2.03 -6.77 -6.49
C ALA A 315 2.25 -7.87 -7.54
N HIS A 316 3.25 -7.73 -8.40
CA HIS A 316 3.59 -8.73 -9.41
C HIS A 316 4.30 -9.94 -8.79
N VAL A 317 5.14 -9.75 -7.75
CA VAL A 317 5.74 -10.86 -7.00
C VAL A 317 4.67 -11.68 -6.28
N ALA A 318 3.68 -11.01 -5.69
CA ALA A 318 2.55 -11.70 -5.07
C ALA A 318 1.70 -12.50 -6.08
N SER A 319 1.69 -12.09 -7.35
CA SER A 319 0.85 -12.68 -8.41
C SER A 319 1.55 -13.76 -9.24
N ALA A 320 2.88 -13.83 -9.16
CA ALA A 320 3.73 -14.68 -10.00
C ALA A 320 3.74 -16.15 -9.56
#